data_AF-A0A5K1G8J9-F1
#
_entry.id   AF-A0A5K1G8J9-F1
#
_cell.length_a   1.000
_cell.length_b   1.000
_cell.length_c   1.000
_cell.angle_alpha   90.00
_cell.angle_beta   90.00
_cell.angle_gamma   90.00
#
_symmetry.space_group_name_H-M   'P 1'
#
loop_
_entity.id
_entity.type
_entity.pdbx_description
1 polymer ?
#
loop_
_entity_poly.entity_id
_entity_poly.type
_entity_poly.pdbx_seq_one_letter_code
_entity_poly.pdbx_strand_id
1 'polypeptide(L)' 'EETEFDYIEGSPRGPENWWRLEPNGLWEICGNGQRQSPIDLNRPPHPGSVRPLDLTHRPAHAILRNRGHDIA' A
#
# COMPACT_ATOMS: atom_id res chain seq x y z
N GLU A 1 -3.92 -15.95 9.46
CA GLU A 1 -3.56 -14.54 9.69
C GLU A 1 -2.15 -14.35 9.22
N GLU A 2 -1.91 -13.33 8.40
CA GLU A 2 -0.54 -12.96 8.04
C GLU A 2 0.04 -12.13 9.18
N THR A 3 1.14 -12.60 9.77
CA THR A 3 1.74 -12.01 10.98
C THR A 3 3.18 -11.56 10.74
N GLU A 4 3.65 -11.54 9.50
CA GLU A 4 5.03 -11.13 9.19
C GLU A 4 5.22 -9.63 9.39
N PHE A 5 4.17 -8.84 9.23
CA PHE A 5 4.15 -7.40 9.46
C PHE A 5 2.92 -6.99 10.27
N ASP A 6 2.95 -5.79 10.85
CA ASP A 6 1.78 -5.15 11.44
C ASP A 6 1.77 -3.64 11.19
N TYR A 7 0.66 -2.99 11.56
CA TYR A 7 0.43 -1.56 11.42
C TYR A 7 0.61 -0.79 12.73
N ILE A 8 1.19 -1.44 13.75
CA ILE A 8 1.38 -0.81 15.05
C ILE A 8 2.64 0.05 14.97
N GLU A 9 2.48 1.36 15.09
CA GLU A 9 3.60 2.31 15.11
C GLU A 9 4.55 2.03 16.29
N GLY A 10 5.85 2.00 16.02
CA GLY A 10 6.89 1.71 17.01
C GLY A 10 7.14 0.23 17.24
N SER A 11 6.37 -0.67 16.61
CA SER A 11 6.53 -2.11 16.79
C SER A 11 7.73 -2.63 15.98
N PRO A 12 8.37 -3.75 16.41
CA PRO A 12 9.44 -4.38 15.62
C PRO A 12 9.01 -4.78 14.20
N ARG A 13 7.70 -4.96 13.97
CA ARG A 13 7.11 -5.32 12.68
C ARG A 13 6.25 -4.19 12.10
N GLY A 14 6.34 -3.00 12.68
CA GLY A 14 5.57 -1.83 12.30
C GLY A 14 6.05 -1.25 10.96
N PRO A 15 5.26 -0.32 10.37
CA PRO A 15 5.54 0.25 9.05
C PRO A 15 6.94 0.84 8.89
N GLU A 16 7.50 1.43 9.94
CA GLU A 16 8.86 1.99 9.95
C GLU A 16 9.97 0.93 9.79
N ASN A 17 9.64 -0.34 10.02
CA ASN A 17 10.57 -1.48 10.03
C ASN A 17 10.32 -2.50 8.91
N TRP A 18 9.22 -2.40 8.14
CA TRP A 18 8.86 -3.40 7.11
C TRP A 18 10.00 -3.78 6.17
N TRP A 19 10.82 -2.80 5.78
CA TRP A 19 11.95 -3.00 4.88
C TRP A 19 13.06 -3.91 5.40
N ARG A 20 13.04 -4.26 6.69
CA ARG A 20 14.02 -5.14 7.35
C ARG A 20 13.46 -6.54 7.67
N LEU A 21 12.17 -6.76 7.46
CA LEU A 21 11.48 -7.98 7.91
C LEU A 21 11.70 -9.16 6.95
N GLU A 22 11.83 -8.90 5.65
CA GLU A 22 11.99 -9.95 4.66
C GLU A 22 13.48 -10.30 4.44
N PRO A 23 13.89 -11.56 4.64
CA PRO A 23 15.31 -11.95 4.65
C PRO A 23 16.04 -11.78 3.31
N ASN A 24 15.33 -11.83 2.17
CA ASN A 24 15.92 -11.75 0.84
C ASN A 24 15.92 -10.33 0.27
N GLY A 25 15.55 -9.33 1.08
CA GLY A 25 15.54 -7.92 0.71
C GLY A 25 14.40 -7.52 -0.23
N LEU A 26 13.40 -8.39 -0.46
CA LEU A 26 12.28 -8.08 -1.36
C LEU A 26 11.46 -6.88 -0.88
N TRP A 27 11.53 -6.56 0.42
CA TRP A 27 10.79 -5.45 1.03
C TRP A 27 11.65 -4.20 1.25
N GLU A 28 12.94 -4.19 0.87
CA GLU A 28 13.84 -3.04 1.07
C GLU A 28 13.26 -1.73 0.51
N ILE A 29 12.47 -1.83 -0.57
CA ILE A 29 11.83 -0.69 -1.22
C ILE A 29 10.88 0.09 -0.31
N CYS A 30 10.31 -0.55 0.72
CA CYS A 30 9.45 0.11 1.71
C CYS A 30 10.22 1.14 2.55
N GLY A 31 11.55 1.00 2.67
CA GLY A 31 12.40 1.88 3.48
C GLY A 31 13.27 2.82 2.65
N ASN A 32 13.80 2.35 1.51
CA ASN A 32 14.71 3.15 0.68
C ASN A 32 14.06 3.75 -0.58
N GLY A 33 12.80 3.41 -0.86
CA GLY A 33 12.07 3.91 -2.02
C GLY A 33 11.83 5.42 -1.92
N GLN A 34 12.13 6.15 -3.00
CA GLN A 34 11.97 7.61 -3.04
C GLN A 34 10.60 8.08 -3.55
N ARG A 35 9.74 7.13 -3.93
CA ARG A 35 8.41 7.38 -4.52
C ARG A 35 7.34 6.47 -3.90
N GLN A 36 7.31 6.41 -2.58
CA GLN A 36 6.36 5.59 -1.81
C GLN A 36 5.01 6.31 -1.64
N SER A 37 3.99 5.52 -1.36
CA SER A 37 2.65 5.97 -0.97
C SER A 37 2.34 5.49 0.46
N PRO A 38 1.40 6.12 1.18
CA PRO A 38 0.62 7.31 0.81
C PRO A 38 1.44 8.61 0.85
N ILE A 39 0.87 9.69 0.31
CA ILE A 39 1.47 11.04 0.34
C ILE A 39 0.47 12.08 0.83
N ASP A 40 0.97 13.19 1.37
CA ASP A 40 0.16 14.36 1.68
C ASP A 40 -0.19 15.13 0.39
N LEU A 41 -1.49 15.28 0.11
CA LEU A 41 -2.03 16.01 -1.03
C LEU A 41 -2.35 17.49 -0.75
N ASN A 42 -1.90 18.05 0.37
CA ASN A 42 -2.04 19.47 0.68
C ASN A 42 -1.32 20.41 -0.31
N ARG A 43 -0.52 19.87 -1.23
CA ARG A 43 0.10 20.64 -2.31
C ARG A 43 -0.87 20.70 -3.51
N PRO A 44 -1.05 21.88 -4.14
CA PRO A 44 -1.88 21.96 -5.32
C PRO A 44 -1.37 20.96 -6.36
N PRO A 45 -2.25 20.13 -6.96
CA PRO A 45 -1.84 19.19 -7.98
C PRO A 45 -1.15 19.95 -9.10
N HIS A 46 -0.15 19.33 -9.72
CA HIS A 46 0.44 19.89 -10.93
C HIS A 46 -0.70 20.13 -11.94
N PRO A 47 -0.87 21.36 -12.44
CA PRO A 47 -1.90 21.65 -13.44
C PRO A 47 -1.47 21.01 -14.77
N GLY A 48 -1.76 19.73 -14.92
CA GLY A 48 -1.70 19.00 -16.17
C GLY A 48 -3.11 18.80 -16.72
N SER A 49 -3.27 18.78 -18.04
CA SER A 49 -4.51 18.37 -18.66
C SER A 49 -4.71 16.87 -18.46
N VAL A 50 -5.42 16.47 -17.40
CA VAL A 50 -5.83 15.08 -17.16
C VAL A 50 -7.19 14.87 -17.81
N ARG A 51 -7.32 13.85 -18.65
CA ARG A 51 -8.62 13.48 -19.22
C ARG A 51 -9.51 12.85 -18.13
N PRO A 52 -10.84 12.99 -18.20
CA PRO A 52 -11.75 12.24 -17.35
C PRO A 52 -11.46 10.73 -17.45
N LEU A 53 -11.57 10.03 -16.33
CA LEU A 53 -11.44 8.58 -16.29
C LEU A 53 -12.67 7.93 -16.92
N ASP A 54 -12.49 7.11 -17.94
CA ASP A 54 -13.55 6.33 -18.57
C ASP A 54 -13.60 4.93 -17.93
N LEU A 55 -14.74 4.60 -17.31
CA LEU A 55 -14.92 3.38 -16.53
C LEU A 55 -16.05 2.54 -17.09
N THR A 56 -15.75 1.28 -17.46
CA THR A 56 -16.74 0.32 -18.00
C THR A 56 -16.81 -0.96 -17.17
N HIS A 57 -17.02 -0.83 -15.85
CA HIS A 57 -17.17 -1.98 -14.95
C HIS A 57 -18.42 -2.81 -15.31
N ARG A 58 -18.33 -4.13 -15.12
CA ARG A 58 -19.44 -5.07 -15.34
C ARG A 58 -19.63 -5.96 -14.12
N PRO A 59 -20.86 -6.40 -13.81
CA PRO A 59 -21.09 -7.39 -12.77
C PRO A 59 -20.30 -8.68 -13.02
N ALA A 60 -19.68 -9.22 -11.98
CA ALA A 60 -18.95 -10.48 -12.01
C ALA A 60 -19.10 -11.17 -10.65
N HIS A 61 -18.99 -12.51 -10.65
CA HIS A 61 -18.86 -13.25 -9.40
C HIS A 61 -17.56 -12.88 -8.69
N ALA A 62 -17.63 -12.59 -7.39
CA ALA A 62 -16.50 -12.26 -6.56
C ALA A 62 -16.48 -13.13 -5.29
N ILE A 63 -15.29 -13.27 -4.70
CA ILE A 63 -15.08 -14.00 -3.44
C ILE A 63 -14.60 -12.98 -2.41
N LEU A 64 -15.39 -12.78 -1.35
CA LEU A 64 -15.00 -11.95 -0.22
C LEU A 64 -14.01 -12.71 0.68
N ARG A 65 -12.89 -12.09 1.02
CA ARG A 65 -11.83 -12.67 1.86
C ARG A 65 -11.34 -11.68 2.90
N ASN A 66 -11.20 -12.15 4.13
CA ASN A 66 -10.42 -11.46 5.16
C ASN A 66 -9.02 -12.06 5.17
N ARG A 67 -8.00 -11.24 4.90
CA ARG A 67 -6.59 -11.67 4.89
C ARG A 67 -5.85 -11.41 6.21
N GLY A 68 -6.51 -10.75 7.16
CA GLY A 68 -5.98 -10.35 8.46
C GLY A 68 -5.58 -8.88 8.51
N HIS A 69 -4.98 -8.36 7.44
CA HIS A 69 -4.58 -6.95 7.31
C HIS A 69 -5.54 -6.14 6.42
N ASP A 70 -6.42 -6.79 5.65
CA ASP A 70 -7.45 -6.15 4.82
C ASP A 70 -8.63 -7.09 4.48
N ILE A 71 -9.62 -6.53 3.79
CA ILE A 71 -10.78 -7.22 3.22
C ILE A 71 -10.73 -7.07 1.69
N ALA A 72 -10.74 -8.20 0.98
CA ALA A 72 -10.64 -8.28 -0.48
C ALA A 72 -11.88 -8.92 -1.10
#